data_AF-A0A929Y9H3-F1
#
_entry.id   AF-A0A929Y9H3-F1
#
_cell.length_a   1.000
_cell.length_b   1.000
_cell.length_c   1.000
_cell.angle_alpha   90.00
_cell.angle_beta   90.00
_cell.angle_gamma   90.00
#
_symmetry.space_group_name_H-M   'P 1'
#
loop_
_entity.id
_entity.type
_entity.pdbx_description
1 polymer ?
#
loop_
_entity_poly.entity_id
_entity_poly.type
_entity_poly.pdbx_seq_one_letter_code
_entity_poly.pdbx_strand_id
1 'polypeptide(L)'
;NENRMVGIITIDDGVDIMEGEATEDIEKMAAILPTDKPYFKEGVFETYKKRMPWLLLLMISATFTGAIITKFEAALAANVVLTAYIPMLMDTGGNAGSQSSVSVIRGLSLNEIVFSDIFKTIWKEMRVAAFCGITLASANFIKLMLFDRINMTIALAVCLTLVLVVVFAKLVGCCLPLLADKIGFDPAVMASPMITTIVDALSLLVYFTIATHMIHLAS
;
A
#
# COMPACT_ATOMS: atom_id res chain seq x y z
N ASN A 1 -14.50 -29.68 36.51
CA ASN A 1 -13.25 -29.16 35.92
C ASN A 1 -12.06 -29.77 36.64
N GLU A 2 -11.63 -30.94 36.21
CA GLU A 2 -10.42 -31.56 36.73
C GLU A 2 -9.24 -31.07 35.88
N ASN A 3 -8.35 -30.24 36.44
CA ASN A 3 -7.09 -29.82 35.82
C ASN A 3 -6.12 -31.00 35.73
N ARG A 4 -6.44 -31.99 34.87
CA ARG A 4 -5.59 -33.14 34.59
C ARG A 4 -4.71 -32.84 33.38
N MET A 5 -3.46 -33.31 33.43
CA MET A 5 -2.52 -33.21 32.31
C MET A 5 -3.06 -34.05 31.14
N VAL A 6 -3.39 -33.41 30.01
CA VAL A 6 -3.97 -34.05 28.81
C VAL A 6 -2.98 -34.16 27.64
N GLY A 7 -1.76 -33.66 27.81
CA GLY A 7 -0.72 -33.71 26.79
C GLY A 7 0.50 -32.88 27.19
N ILE A 8 1.54 -32.98 26.36
CA ILE A 8 2.75 -32.16 26.43
C ILE A 8 2.92 -31.48 25.06
N ILE A 9 3.39 -30.24 25.06
CA ILE A 9 3.79 -29.52 23.84
C ILE A 9 5.31 -29.50 23.86
N THR A 10 5.95 -29.98 22.80
CA THR A 10 7.41 -30.00 22.68
C THR A 10 7.92 -28.73 22.01
N ILE A 11 9.23 -28.47 22.16
CA ILE A 11 9.87 -27.32 21.50
C ILE A 11 9.78 -27.46 19.97
N ASP A 12 9.92 -28.68 19.46
CA ASP A 12 9.82 -28.97 18.02
C ASP A 12 8.43 -28.60 17.48
N ASP A 13 7.36 -28.96 18.21
CA ASP A 13 5.98 -28.55 17.86
C ASP A 13 5.84 -27.02 17.81
N GLY A 14 6.52 -26.31 18.72
CA GLY A 14 6.51 -24.85 18.76
C GLY A 14 7.24 -24.20 17.58
N VAL A 15 8.36 -24.80 17.13
CA VAL A 15 9.12 -24.31 15.97
C VAL A 15 8.33 -24.49 14.68
N ASP A 16 7.67 -25.63 14.50
CA ASP A 16 6.84 -25.90 13.32
C ASP A 16 5.66 -24.92 13.21
N ILE A 17 5.01 -24.60 14.33
CA ILE A 17 3.92 -23.60 14.37
C ILE A 17 4.45 -22.22 13.99
N MET A 18 5.61 -21.81 14.53
CA MET A 18 6.20 -20.51 14.20
C MET A 18 6.53 -20.38 12.71
N GLU A 19 7.03 -21.45 12.07
CA GLU A 19 7.31 -21.45 10.64
C GLU A 19 6.02 -21.41 9.80
N GLY A 20 5.00 -22.15 10.21
CA GLY A 20 3.68 -22.15 9.58
C GLY A 20 3.02 -20.76 9.58
N GLU A 21 2.91 -20.13 10.75
CA GLU A 21 2.33 -18.79 10.91
C GLU A 21 3.10 -17.73 10.12
N ALA A 22 4.44 -17.77 10.15
CA ALA A 22 5.26 -16.84 9.38
C ALA A 22 5.06 -17.01 7.86
N THR A 23 4.87 -18.25 7.40
CA THR A 23 4.58 -18.55 5.99
C THR A 23 3.19 -18.07 5.60
N GLU A 24 2.19 -18.33 6.44
CA GLU A 24 0.82 -17.88 6.24
C GLU A 24 0.72 -16.35 6.15
N ASP A 25 1.41 -15.62 7.02
CA ASP A 25 1.50 -14.15 6.98
C ASP A 25 2.09 -13.66 5.65
N ILE A 26 3.18 -14.27 5.18
CA ILE A 26 3.79 -13.93 3.89
C ILE A 26 2.80 -14.13 2.74
N GLU A 27 2.06 -15.24 2.75
CA GLU A 27 1.07 -15.55 1.72
C GLU A 27 -0.11 -14.56 1.74
N LYS A 28 -0.66 -14.27 2.92
CA LYS A 28 -1.73 -13.27 3.08
C LYS A 28 -1.29 -11.89 2.62
N MET A 29 -0.08 -11.45 3.00
CA MET A 29 0.46 -10.15 2.60
C MET A 29 0.65 -10.00 1.09
N ALA A 30 0.85 -11.12 0.39
CA ALA A 30 0.93 -11.21 -1.07
C ALA A 30 -0.43 -11.42 -1.76
N ALA A 31 -1.54 -11.37 -1.01
CA ALA A 31 -2.89 -11.67 -1.48
C ALA A 31 -3.01 -13.10 -2.08
N ILE A 32 -2.42 -14.07 -1.40
CA ILE A 32 -2.53 -15.50 -1.69
C ILE A 32 -3.32 -16.16 -0.56
N LEU A 33 -4.32 -16.97 -0.91
CA LEU A 33 -4.99 -17.80 0.09
C LEU A 33 -4.00 -18.86 0.63
N PRO A 34 -3.79 -18.95 1.96
CA PRO A 34 -2.73 -19.77 2.55
C PRO A 34 -2.75 -21.26 2.17
N THR A 35 -1.59 -21.91 2.22
CA THR A 35 -1.44 -23.33 1.91
C THR A 35 -0.43 -24.07 2.79
N ASP A 36 -0.82 -25.23 3.28
CA ASP A 36 0.09 -26.12 4.02
C ASP A 36 0.96 -26.99 3.08
N LYS A 37 0.66 -26.98 1.76
CA LYS A 37 1.41 -27.78 0.78
C LYS A 37 2.64 -27.03 0.25
N PRO A 38 3.80 -27.70 0.16
CA PRO A 38 4.97 -27.16 -0.52
C PRO A 38 4.68 -26.78 -1.98
N TYR A 39 5.32 -25.72 -2.48
CA TYR A 39 5.08 -25.14 -3.81
C TYR A 39 4.96 -26.16 -4.97
N PHE A 40 5.92 -27.07 -5.11
CA PHE A 40 5.90 -28.08 -6.19
C PHE A 40 4.94 -29.25 -5.97
N LYS A 41 4.38 -29.39 -4.76
CA LYS A 41 3.34 -30.38 -4.44
C LYS A 41 1.93 -29.82 -4.64
N GLU A 42 1.79 -28.50 -4.74
CA GLU A 42 0.53 -27.84 -5.03
C GLU A 42 0.26 -27.92 -6.55
N GLY A 43 -0.93 -28.42 -6.92
CA GLY A 43 -1.29 -28.50 -8.33
C GLY A 43 -1.46 -27.11 -8.96
N VAL A 44 -1.23 -26.99 -10.27
CA VAL A 44 -1.43 -25.73 -11.02
C VAL A 44 -2.84 -25.17 -10.80
N PHE A 45 -3.86 -26.03 -10.83
CA PHE A 45 -5.25 -25.61 -10.63
C PHE A 45 -5.56 -25.18 -9.19
N GLU A 46 -4.90 -25.78 -8.21
CA GLU A 46 -5.06 -25.38 -6.81
C GLU A 46 -4.40 -24.01 -6.56
N THR A 47 -3.19 -23.79 -7.10
CA THR A 47 -2.51 -22.48 -7.09
C THR A 47 -3.36 -21.40 -7.77
N TYR A 48 -3.96 -21.71 -8.93
CA TYR A 48 -4.88 -20.81 -9.63
C TYR A 48 -6.05 -20.42 -8.72
N LYS A 49 -6.72 -21.38 -8.08
CA LYS A 49 -7.86 -21.12 -7.18
C LYS A 49 -7.48 -20.26 -5.98
N LYS A 50 -6.25 -20.35 -5.49
CA LYS A 50 -5.75 -19.56 -4.35
C LYS A 50 -5.43 -18.10 -4.71
N ARG A 51 -5.08 -17.82 -5.97
CA ARG A 51 -4.73 -16.47 -6.44
C ARG A 51 -5.89 -15.75 -7.13
N MET A 52 -6.70 -16.48 -7.90
CA MET A 52 -7.69 -15.88 -8.79
C MET A 52 -8.76 -15.04 -8.07
N PRO A 53 -9.28 -15.41 -6.89
CA PRO A 53 -10.23 -14.57 -6.16
C PRO A 53 -9.67 -13.18 -5.85
N TRP A 54 -8.43 -13.12 -5.35
CA TRP A 54 -7.75 -11.86 -5.07
C TRP A 54 -7.42 -11.07 -6.33
N LEU A 55 -6.92 -11.73 -7.38
CA LEU A 55 -6.65 -11.06 -8.66
C LEU A 55 -7.91 -10.47 -9.29
N LEU A 56 -9.03 -11.19 -9.25
CA LEU A 56 -10.32 -10.68 -9.73
C LEU A 56 -10.82 -9.51 -8.89
N LEU A 57 -10.72 -9.60 -7.56
CA LEU A 57 -11.08 -8.51 -6.67
C LEU A 57 -10.27 -7.26 -6.99
N LEU A 58 -8.94 -7.38 -7.06
CA LEU A 58 -8.04 -6.26 -7.36
C LEU A 58 -8.28 -5.67 -8.76
N MET A 59 -8.54 -6.51 -9.77
CA MET A 59 -8.89 -6.06 -11.12
C MET A 59 -10.19 -5.25 -11.12
N ILE A 60 -11.23 -5.73 -10.41
CA ILE A 60 -12.49 -4.99 -10.29
C ILE A 60 -12.26 -3.69 -9.51
N SER A 61 -11.46 -3.72 -8.44
CA SER A 61 -11.17 -2.51 -7.67
C SER A 61 -10.36 -1.48 -8.48
N ALA A 62 -9.52 -1.91 -9.42
CA ALA A 62 -8.83 -1.01 -10.36
C ALA A 62 -9.79 -0.27 -11.31
N THR A 63 -11.05 -0.71 -11.46
CA THR A 63 -12.04 0.06 -12.23
C THR A 63 -12.37 1.41 -11.58
N PHE A 64 -12.26 1.52 -10.25
CA PHE A 64 -12.49 2.77 -9.54
C PHE A 64 -11.39 3.80 -9.83
N THR A 65 -10.13 3.37 -9.92
CA THR A 65 -9.03 4.26 -10.30
C THR A 65 -9.17 4.70 -11.76
N GLY A 66 -9.57 3.79 -12.65
CA GLY A 66 -9.95 4.12 -14.02
C GLY A 66 -11.07 5.16 -14.12
N ALA A 67 -12.12 5.03 -13.30
CA ALA A 67 -13.22 5.99 -13.25
C ALA A 67 -12.76 7.39 -12.78
N ILE A 68 -11.79 7.47 -11.85
CA ILE A 68 -11.19 8.75 -11.44
C ILE A 68 -10.45 9.38 -12.62
N ILE A 69 -9.66 8.61 -13.39
CA ILE A 69 -8.98 9.12 -14.58
C ILE A 69 -9.98 9.66 -15.60
N THR A 70 -11.06 8.92 -15.91
CA THR A 70 -12.11 9.37 -16.83
C THR A 70 -12.79 10.65 -16.34
N LYS A 71 -13.02 10.79 -15.02
CA LYS A 71 -13.58 12.02 -14.46
C LYS A 71 -12.73 13.26 -14.76
N PHE A 72 -11.41 13.11 -14.87
CA PHE A 72 -10.47 14.19 -15.17
C PHE A 72 -9.99 14.20 -16.63
N GLU A 73 -10.73 13.57 -17.55
CA GLU A 73 -10.39 13.51 -18.98
C GLU A 73 -10.22 14.91 -19.60
N ALA A 74 -11.06 15.88 -19.23
CA ALA A 74 -10.94 17.26 -19.71
C ALA A 74 -9.62 17.92 -19.30
N ALA A 75 -9.17 17.71 -18.06
CA ALA A 75 -7.88 18.21 -17.58
C ALA A 75 -6.70 17.53 -18.29
N LEU A 76 -6.81 16.22 -18.55
CA LEU A 76 -5.82 15.46 -19.31
C LEU A 76 -5.76 15.87 -20.77
N ALA A 77 -6.90 16.16 -21.41
CA ALA A 77 -6.95 16.65 -22.77
C ALA A 77 -6.31 18.04 -22.89
N ALA A 78 -6.52 18.90 -21.89
CA ALA A 78 -5.90 20.22 -21.82
C ALA A 78 -4.38 20.15 -21.55
N ASN A 79 -3.89 19.10 -20.89
CA ASN A 79 -2.45 18.89 -20.69
C ASN A 79 -2.06 17.41 -20.69
N VAL A 80 -1.82 16.87 -21.88
CA VAL A 80 -1.54 15.44 -22.12
C VAL A 80 -0.29 14.95 -21.38
N VAL A 81 0.66 15.85 -21.09
CA VAL A 81 1.89 15.52 -20.35
C VAL A 81 1.56 15.02 -18.93
N LEU A 82 0.42 15.42 -18.34
CA LEU A 82 0.03 14.96 -17.01
C LEU A 82 -0.16 13.44 -16.94
N THR A 83 -0.58 12.80 -18.02
CA THR A 83 -0.78 11.34 -18.11
C THR A 83 0.52 10.57 -17.89
N ALA A 84 1.65 11.12 -18.32
CA ALA A 84 2.95 10.46 -18.22
C ALA A 84 3.43 10.28 -16.77
N TYR A 85 2.90 11.07 -15.84
CA TYR A 85 3.30 11.03 -14.42
C TYR A 85 2.35 10.22 -13.53
N ILE A 86 1.19 9.81 -14.05
CA ILE A 86 0.22 8.99 -13.32
C ILE A 86 0.86 7.70 -12.79
N PRO A 87 1.53 6.86 -13.62
CA PRO A 87 2.07 5.59 -13.12
C PRO A 87 3.12 5.77 -12.03
N MET A 88 3.97 6.80 -12.16
CA MET A 88 5.03 7.07 -11.18
C MET A 88 4.47 7.51 -9.83
N LEU A 89 3.44 8.36 -9.82
CA LEU A 89 2.80 8.83 -8.59
C LEU A 89 2.08 7.68 -7.88
N MET A 90 1.32 6.88 -8.62
CA MET A 90 0.62 5.70 -8.11
C MET A 90 1.59 4.68 -7.53
N ASP A 91 2.63 4.30 -8.31
CA ASP A 91 3.64 3.32 -7.87
C ASP A 91 4.42 3.80 -6.65
N THR A 92 4.85 5.07 -6.63
CA THR A 92 5.59 5.61 -5.47
C THR A 92 4.70 5.65 -4.22
N GLY A 93 3.44 6.05 -4.36
CA GLY A 93 2.46 6.01 -3.28
C GLY A 93 2.27 4.57 -2.77
N GLY A 94 1.94 3.64 -3.67
CA GLY A 94 1.75 2.24 -3.34
C GLY A 94 2.93 1.64 -2.58
N ASN A 95 4.15 1.83 -3.10
CA ASN A 95 5.38 1.35 -2.48
C ASN A 95 5.61 1.97 -1.08
N ALA A 96 5.41 3.28 -0.92
CA ALA A 96 5.56 3.94 0.38
C ALA A 96 4.53 3.46 1.42
N GLY A 97 3.30 3.21 0.98
CA GLY A 97 2.23 2.67 1.81
C GLY A 97 2.51 1.24 2.24
N SER A 98 2.90 0.37 1.31
CA SER A 98 3.27 -1.02 1.60
C SER A 98 4.48 -1.14 2.53
N GLN A 99 5.50 -0.28 2.40
CA GLN A 99 6.63 -0.26 3.35
C GLN A 99 6.18 0.06 4.78
N SER A 100 5.23 1.00 4.93
CA SER A 100 4.65 1.35 6.23
C SER A 100 3.84 0.18 6.79
N SER A 101 2.97 -0.43 5.98
CA SER A 101 2.11 -1.52 6.45
C SER A 101 2.87 -2.77 6.82
N VAL A 102 3.86 -3.19 6.04
CA VAL A 102 4.72 -4.34 6.35
C VAL A 102 5.37 -4.14 7.73
N SER A 103 5.87 -2.94 8.00
CA SER A 103 6.52 -2.63 9.28
C SER A 103 5.53 -2.64 10.45
N VAL A 104 4.30 -2.16 10.24
CA VAL A 104 3.25 -2.13 11.27
C VAL A 104 2.63 -3.49 11.52
N ILE A 105 2.35 -4.28 10.47
CA ILE A 105 1.87 -5.66 10.57
C ILE A 105 2.86 -6.49 11.37
N ARG A 106 4.16 -6.42 11.03
CA ARG A 106 5.20 -7.11 11.81
C ARG A 106 5.23 -6.64 13.27
N GLY A 107 5.09 -5.34 13.52
CA GLY A 107 5.03 -4.80 14.88
C GLY A 107 3.82 -5.32 15.67
N LEU A 108 2.67 -5.52 15.01
CA LEU A 108 1.49 -6.17 15.58
C LEU A 108 1.74 -7.65 15.88
N SER A 109 2.26 -8.42 14.91
CA SER A 109 2.55 -9.86 15.10
C SER A 109 3.58 -10.12 16.21
N LEU A 110 4.53 -9.21 16.42
CA LEU A 110 5.52 -9.28 17.50
C LEU A 110 5.05 -8.67 18.82
N ASN A 111 3.80 -8.17 18.91
CA ASN A 111 3.26 -7.43 20.07
C ASN A 111 4.12 -6.20 20.47
N GLU A 112 4.90 -5.64 19.54
CA GLU A 112 5.69 -4.42 19.73
C GLU A 112 4.84 -3.14 19.58
N ILE A 113 3.73 -3.25 18.83
CA ILE A 113 2.76 -2.19 18.58
C ILE A 113 1.39 -2.73 18.93
N VAL A 114 0.59 -1.93 19.62
CA VAL A 114 -0.84 -2.20 19.86
C VAL A 114 -1.68 -1.03 19.36
N PHE A 115 -2.99 -1.21 19.19
CA PHE A 115 -3.87 -0.15 18.71
C PHE A 115 -3.77 1.17 19.52
N SER A 116 -3.53 1.11 20.84
CA SER A 116 -3.36 2.32 21.67
C SER A 116 -2.15 3.18 21.27
N ASP A 117 -1.17 2.62 20.55
CA ASP A 117 -0.01 3.34 20.04
C ASP A 117 -0.28 4.04 18.69
N ILE A 118 -1.51 3.99 18.15
CA ILE A 118 -1.82 4.51 16.80
C ILE A 118 -1.29 5.93 16.56
N PHE A 119 -1.49 6.86 17.51
CA PHE A 119 -1.01 8.23 17.38
C PHE A 119 0.53 8.32 17.40
N LYS A 120 1.21 7.49 18.19
CA LYS A 120 2.67 7.40 18.26
C LYS A 120 3.25 6.83 16.95
N THR A 121 2.59 5.81 16.40
CA THR A 121 2.94 5.20 15.12
C THR A 121 2.74 6.20 13.97
N ILE A 122 1.58 6.86 13.90
CA ILE A 122 1.32 7.93 12.93
C ILE A 122 2.38 9.02 13.05
N TRP A 123 2.70 9.49 14.26
CA TRP A 123 3.69 10.55 14.44
C TRP A 123 5.10 10.14 13.98
N LYS A 124 5.49 8.88 14.18
CA LYS A 124 6.74 8.34 13.63
C LYS A 124 6.68 8.33 12.10
N GLU A 125 5.64 7.76 11.52
CA GLU A 125 5.50 7.62 10.06
C GLU A 125 5.38 8.97 9.35
N MET A 126 4.74 9.97 9.94
CA MET A 126 4.65 11.31 9.36
C MET A 126 6.02 11.98 9.23
N ARG A 127 6.93 11.76 10.19
CA ARG A 127 8.31 12.26 10.11
C ARG A 127 9.09 11.53 9.01
N VAL A 128 8.95 10.20 8.95
CA VAL A 128 9.55 9.40 7.86
C VAL A 128 9.01 9.85 6.51
N ALA A 129 7.70 10.08 6.39
CA ALA A 129 7.04 10.56 5.18
C ALA A 129 7.57 11.92 4.74
N ALA A 130 7.81 12.86 5.67
CA ALA A 130 8.40 14.15 5.33
C ALA A 130 9.80 13.99 4.71
N PHE A 131 10.68 13.19 5.32
CA PHE A 131 12.02 12.95 4.78
C PHE A 131 11.98 12.23 3.42
N CYS A 132 11.20 11.16 3.30
CA CYS A 132 11.04 10.43 2.04
C CYS A 132 10.43 11.32 0.95
N GLY A 133 9.34 12.02 1.26
CA GLY A 133 8.62 12.88 0.34
C GLY A 133 9.49 14.03 -0.19
N ILE A 134 10.20 14.74 0.68
CA ILE A 134 11.10 15.84 0.26
C ILE A 134 12.25 15.30 -0.60
N THR A 135 12.84 14.17 -0.22
CA THR A 135 13.96 13.57 -0.97
C THR A 135 13.51 13.13 -2.36
N LEU A 136 12.38 12.42 -2.44
CA LEU A 136 11.80 11.97 -3.71
C LEU A 136 11.35 13.14 -4.58
N ALA A 137 10.69 14.14 -4.01
CA ALA A 137 10.28 15.35 -4.73
C ALA A 137 11.46 16.15 -5.26
N SER A 138 12.55 16.26 -4.49
CA SER A 138 13.76 16.95 -4.93
C SER A 138 14.44 16.21 -6.09
N ALA A 139 14.61 14.89 -5.97
CA ALA A 139 15.16 14.06 -7.05
C ALA A 139 14.28 14.10 -8.31
N ASN A 140 12.96 14.02 -8.13
CA ASN A 140 12.01 14.11 -9.22
C ASN A 140 12.05 15.49 -9.88
N PHE A 141 12.11 16.58 -9.12
CA PHE A 141 12.21 17.93 -9.69
C PHE A 141 13.45 18.09 -10.58
N ILE A 142 14.60 17.60 -10.12
CA ILE A 142 15.83 17.59 -10.92
C ILE A 142 15.62 16.78 -12.21
N LYS A 143 15.02 15.59 -12.11
CA LYS A 143 14.71 14.75 -13.26
C LYS A 143 13.81 15.47 -14.27
N LEU A 144 12.74 16.10 -13.79
CA LEU A 144 11.75 16.83 -14.59
C LEU A 144 12.36 18.05 -15.31
N MET A 145 13.27 18.77 -14.67
CA MET A 145 13.90 19.95 -15.26
C MET A 145 15.02 19.61 -16.23
N LEU A 146 15.89 18.65 -15.89
CA LEU A 146 17.08 18.37 -16.69
C LEU A 146 16.84 17.38 -17.83
N PHE A 147 16.03 16.34 -17.58
CA PHE A 147 15.81 15.26 -18.54
C PHE A 147 14.52 15.45 -19.31
N ASP A 148 13.40 15.64 -18.61
CA ASP A 148 12.09 15.78 -19.28
C ASP A 148 11.88 17.19 -19.87
N ARG A 149 12.60 18.19 -19.36
CA ARG A 149 12.54 19.61 -19.78
C ARG A 149 11.11 20.16 -19.83
N ILE A 150 10.29 19.77 -18.86
CA ILE A 150 8.89 20.21 -18.79
C ILE A 150 8.76 21.61 -18.19
N ASN A 151 7.58 22.20 -18.36
CA ASN A 151 7.26 23.49 -17.76
C ASN A 151 7.38 23.43 -16.22
N MET A 152 8.00 24.46 -15.64
CA MET A 152 8.26 24.55 -14.20
C MET A 152 6.99 24.43 -13.35
N THR A 153 5.86 25.00 -13.78
CA THR A 153 4.58 24.90 -13.07
C THR A 153 4.09 23.45 -13.00
N ILE A 154 4.21 22.71 -14.10
CA ILE A 154 3.86 21.28 -14.14
C ILE A 154 4.81 20.49 -13.23
N ALA A 155 6.11 20.78 -13.28
CA ALA A 155 7.07 20.10 -12.43
C ALA A 155 6.83 20.32 -10.94
N LEU A 156 6.49 21.55 -10.54
CA LEU A 156 6.12 21.86 -9.16
C LEU A 156 4.82 21.16 -8.76
N ALA A 157 3.81 21.11 -9.64
CA ALA A 157 2.57 20.39 -9.38
C ALA A 157 2.82 18.89 -9.14
N VAL A 158 3.62 18.24 -9.99
CA VAL A 158 3.99 16.82 -9.84
C VAL A 158 4.79 16.59 -8.55
N CYS A 159 5.75 17.45 -8.23
CA CYS A 159 6.59 17.28 -7.03
C CYS A 159 5.81 17.54 -5.74
N LEU A 160 4.93 18.54 -5.70
CA LEU A 160 4.05 18.80 -4.56
C LEU A 160 3.09 17.62 -4.36
N THR A 161 2.51 17.12 -5.46
CA THR A 161 1.68 15.92 -5.43
C THR A 161 2.44 14.75 -4.82
N LEU A 162 3.68 14.51 -5.26
CA LEU A 162 4.50 13.41 -4.76
C LEU A 162 4.72 13.46 -3.24
N VAL A 163 4.98 14.64 -2.67
CA VAL A 163 5.10 14.80 -1.21
C VAL A 163 3.81 14.40 -0.50
N LEU A 164 2.66 14.92 -0.96
CA LEU A 164 1.38 14.61 -0.34
C LEU A 164 0.98 13.15 -0.51
N VAL A 165 1.24 12.57 -1.67
CA VAL A 165 0.99 11.15 -1.95
C VAL A 165 1.79 10.27 -1.00
N VAL A 166 3.07 10.54 -0.78
CA VAL A 166 3.89 9.77 0.18
C VAL A 166 3.35 9.89 1.61
N VAL A 167 2.88 11.07 2.00
CA VAL A 167 2.24 11.30 3.30
C VAL A 167 0.96 10.48 3.45
N PHE A 168 0.02 10.60 2.51
CA PHE A 168 -1.24 9.85 2.56
C PHE A 168 -1.01 8.34 2.47
N ALA A 169 -0.07 7.90 1.63
CA ALA A 169 0.30 6.51 1.52
C ALA A 169 0.77 5.93 2.85
N LYS A 170 1.68 6.62 3.54
CA LYS A 170 2.20 6.16 4.84
C LYS A 170 1.15 6.18 5.93
N LEU A 171 0.25 7.18 5.93
CA LEU A 171 -0.92 7.23 6.82
C LEU A 171 -1.84 6.03 6.60
N VAL A 172 -2.21 5.75 5.35
CA VAL A 172 -3.05 4.59 5.00
C VAL A 172 -2.35 3.29 5.40
N GLY A 173 -1.07 3.16 5.04
CA GLY A 173 -0.25 1.98 5.33
C GLY A 173 -0.10 1.69 6.82
N CYS A 174 -0.02 2.72 7.69
CA CYS A 174 0.05 2.48 9.13
C CYS A 174 -1.32 2.31 9.80
N CYS A 175 -2.34 3.04 9.35
CA CYS A 175 -3.65 3.04 10.01
C CYS A 175 -4.48 1.80 9.66
N LEU A 176 -4.44 1.32 8.42
CA LEU A 176 -5.28 0.20 8.00
C LEU A 176 -5.00 -1.09 8.78
N PRO A 177 -3.74 -1.54 8.97
CA PRO A 177 -3.47 -2.74 9.77
C PRO A 177 -3.88 -2.60 11.24
N LEU A 178 -3.64 -1.43 11.85
CA LEU A 178 -4.03 -1.15 13.23
C LEU A 178 -5.55 -1.16 13.41
N LEU A 179 -6.28 -0.59 12.44
CA LEU A 179 -7.74 -0.62 12.45
C LEU A 179 -8.25 -2.03 12.30
N ALA A 180 -7.69 -2.82 11.36
CA ALA A 180 -8.04 -4.22 11.15
C ALA A 180 -7.89 -5.05 12.44
N ASP A 181 -6.73 -4.95 13.10
CA ASP A 181 -6.47 -5.57 14.40
C ASP A 181 -7.55 -5.21 15.43
N LYS A 182 -7.88 -3.92 15.52
CA LYS A 182 -8.85 -3.41 16.49
C LYS A 182 -10.26 -3.95 16.30
N ILE A 183 -10.67 -4.20 15.04
CA ILE A 183 -11.98 -4.77 14.72
C ILE A 183 -11.96 -6.30 14.67
N GLY A 184 -10.85 -6.94 15.03
CA GLY A 184 -10.71 -8.40 15.10
C GLY A 184 -10.46 -9.08 13.76
N PHE A 185 -10.07 -8.31 12.74
CA PHE A 185 -9.61 -8.84 11.46
C PHE A 185 -8.10 -9.04 11.50
N ASP A 186 -7.64 -10.08 10.82
CA ASP A 186 -6.22 -10.35 10.65
C ASP A 186 -5.53 -9.20 9.88
N PRO A 187 -4.55 -8.50 10.49
CA PRO A 187 -3.82 -7.42 9.84
C PRO A 187 -3.01 -7.85 8.62
N ALA A 188 -2.54 -9.09 8.53
CA ALA A 188 -1.81 -9.62 7.37
C ALA A 188 -2.71 -9.71 6.13
N VAL A 189 -4.03 -9.85 6.34
CA VAL A 189 -5.04 -9.81 5.27
C VAL A 189 -5.21 -8.39 4.71
N MET A 190 -4.76 -7.34 5.40
CA MET A 190 -4.59 -5.99 4.82
C MET A 190 -3.38 -5.97 3.88
N ALA A 191 -3.45 -6.86 2.89
CA ALA A 191 -2.40 -7.19 1.96
C ALA A 191 -1.91 -5.94 1.25
N SER A 192 -0.63 -5.94 0.89
CA SER A 192 0.00 -4.83 0.15
C SER A 192 -0.84 -4.41 -1.08
N PRO A 193 -1.46 -5.32 -1.85
CA PRO A 193 -2.30 -4.95 -2.99
C PRO A 193 -3.59 -4.15 -2.66
N MET A 194 -4.19 -4.35 -1.48
CA MET A 194 -5.36 -3.54 -1.09
C MET A 194 -4.95 -2.11 -0.76
N ILE A 195 -3.80 -1.94 -0.10
CA ILE A 195 -3.24 -0.63 0.21
C ILE A 195 -2.91 0.13 -1.07
N THR A 196 -2.23 -0.52 -2.03
CA THR A 196 -1.88 0.13 -3.30
C THR A 196 -3.13 0.62 -4.02
N THR A 197 -4.21 -0.16 -4.06
CA THR A 197 -5.47 0.24 -4.69
C THR A 197 -6.09 1.50 -4.05
N ILE A 198 -6.07 1.60 -2.72
CA ILE A 198 -6.57 2.78 -2.00
C ILE A 198 -5.67 3.99 -2.26
N VAL A 199 -4.37 3.78 -2.19
CA VAL A 199 -3.37 4.83 -2.39
C VAL A 199 -3.36 5.31 -3.84
N ASP A 200 -3.63 4.45 -4.82
CA ASP A 200 -3.77 4.80 -6.23
C ASP A 200 -4.91 5.81 -6.43
N ALA A 201 -6.09 5.51 -5.87
CA ALA A 201 -7.24 6.40 -5.93
C ALA A 201 -6.93 7.75 -5.27
N LEU A 202 -6.32 7.75 -4.09
CA LEU A 202 -5.90 8.97 -3.39
C LEU A 202 -4.85 9.75 -4.19
N SER A 203 -3.91 9.05 -4.82
CA SER A 203 -2.85 9.66 -5.61
C SER A 203 -3.41 10.42 -6.80
N LEU A 204 -4.36 9.81 -7.52
CA LEU A 204 -5.05 10.46 -8.63
C LEU A 204 -5.87 11.67 -8.16
N LEU A 205 -6.64 11.52 -7.07
CA LEU A 205 -7.43 12.63 -6.53
C LEU A 205 -6.57 13.82 -6.12
N VAL A 206 -5.46 13.58 -5.40
CA VAL A 206 -4.51 14.62 -4.99
C VAL A 206 -3.85 15.24 -6.23
N TYR A 207 -3.39 14.41 -7.16
CA TYR A 207 -2.71 14.86 -8.37
C TYR A 207 -3.58 15.78 -9.21
N PHE A 208 -4.79 15.33 -9.55
CA PHE A 208 -5.68 16.11 -10.38
C PHE A 208 -6.20 17.35 -9.67
N THR A 209 -6.45 17.27 -8.35
CA THR A 209 -6.81 18.47 -7.58
C THR A 209 -5.71 19.54 -7.66
N ILE A 210 -4.44 19.15 -7.46
CA ILE A 210 -3.31 20.08 -7.56
C ILE A 210 -3.15 20.59 -8.99
N ALA A 211 -3.20 19.71 -9.98
CA ALA A 211 -3.04 20.07 -11.38
C ALA A 211 -4.12 21.08 -11.83
N THR A 212 -5.39 20.83 -11.50
CA THR A 212 -6.50 21.74 -11.83
C THR A 212 -6.30 23.12 -11.20
N HIS A 213 -5.89 23.20 -9.93
CA HIS A 213 -5.69 24.49 -9.24
C HIS A 213 -4.43 25.23 -9.70
N MET A 214 -3.31 24.54 -9.90
CA MET A 214 -2.03 25.18 -10.24
C MET A 214 -1.89 25.51 -11.73
N ILE A 215 -2.50 24.71 -12.60
CA ILE A 215 -2.37 24.85 -14.06
C ILE A 215 -3.59 25.58 -14.65
N HIS A 216 -4.55 26.01 -13.81
CA HIS A 216 -5.81 26.64 -14.22
C HIS A 216 -6.56 25.83 -15.30
N LEU A 217 -6.52 24.50 -15.19
CA LEU A 217 -7.25 23.62 -16.10
C LEU A 217 -8.74 23.71 -15.73
N ALA A 218 -9.63 23.71 -16.72
CA ALA A 218 -11.07 23.66 -16.45
C ALA A 218 -11.40 22.40 -15.63
N SER A 219 -12.09 22.58 -14.50
CA SER A 219 -12.54 21.51 -13.60
C SER A 219 -13.69 20.71 -14.18
#